data_AF-A0A512HHQ5-F1
#
_entry.id   AF-A0A512HHQ5-F1
#
_cell.length_a   1.000
_cell.length_b   1.000
_cell.length_c   1.000
_cell.angle_alpha   90.00
_cell.angle_beta   90.00
_cell.angle_gamma   90.00
#
_symmetry.space_group_name_H-M   'P 1'
#
loop_
_entity.id
_entity.type
_entity.pdbx_description
1 polymer ?
#
loop_
_entity_poly.entity_id
_entity_poly.type
_entity_poly.pdbx_seq_one_letter_code
_entity_poly.pdbx_strand_id
1 'polypeptide(L)'
;MAQTQGDWVLGNYKGAGYWFPGIAEKVGNGKVTIRYDDGDRETVAIGDVRPYDWMIGMKVECNFKGQGEWYPGTIASLAGEKIGIAYDDGDKETMKTGRCRSR
;
A
#
# COMPACT_ATOMS: atom_id res chain seq x y z
N MET A 1 3.35 -10.64 -14.78
CA MET A 1 2.21 -9.71 -14.83
C MET A 1 2.78 -8.33 -15.10
N ALA A 2 2.51 -7.74 -16.25
CA ALA A 2 2.97 -6.40 -16.58
C ALA A 2 1.99 -5.39 -15.97
N GLN A 3 2.49 -4.41 -15.23
CA GLN A 3 1.62 -3.34 -14.72
C GLN A 3 1.24 -2.42 -15.86
N THR A 4 -0.04 -2.07 -15.92
CA THR A 4 -0.62 -1.15 -16.88
C THR A 4 -1.07 0.14 -16.19
N GLN A 5 -1.25 1.19 -16.98
CA GLN A 5 -1.79 2.43 -16.46
C GLN A 5 -3.21 2.21 -15.90
N GLY A 6 -3.45 2.67 -14.67
CA GLY A 6 -4.71 2.51 -13.96
C GLY A 6 -4.75 1.32 -13.00
N ASP A 7 -3.78 0.40 -13.09
CA ASP A 7 -3.69 -0.71 -12.14
C ASP A 7 -3.42 -0.21 -10.73
N TRP A 8 -4.02 -0.87 -9.76
CA TRP A 8 -3.62 -0.74 -8.37
C TRP A 8 -2.37 -1.59 -8.14
N VAL A 9 -1.35 -0.97 -7.56
CA VAL A 9 0.00 -1.50 -7.44
C VAL A 9 0.55 -1.21 -6.06
N LEU A 10 1.64 -1.89 -5.71
CA LEU A 10 2.42 -1.62 -4.52
C LEU A 10 3.77 -1.04 -4.94
N GLY A 11 4.08 0.18 -4.51
CA GLY A 11 5.34 0.88 -4.78
C GLY A 11 6.30 0.82 -3.59
N ASN A 12 7.58 0.53 -3.85
CA ASN A 12 8.66 0.59 -2.87
C ASN A 12 9.06 2.05 -2.62
N TYR A 13 8.39 2.69 -1.67
CA TYR A 13 8.54 4.12 -1.42
C TYR A 13 9.97 4.49 -1.04
N LYS A 14 10.58 5.40 -1.80
CA LYS A 14 11.97 5.85 -1.64
C LYS A 14 13.01 4.71 -1.59
N GLY A 15 12.69 3.52 -2.11
CA GLY A 15 13.59 2.36 -2.08
C GLY A 15 13.84 1.79 -0.67
N ALA A 16 13.01 2.11 0.32
CA ALA A 16 13.25 1.78 1.72
C ALA A 16 12.89 0.33 2.11
N GLY A 17 12.35 -0.47 1.18
CA GLY A 17 11.87 -1.83 1.43
C GLY A 17 10.47 -1.86 2.05
N TYR A 18 9.70 -0.79 1.88
CA TYR A 18 8.32 -0.68 2.34
C TYR A 18 7.41 -0.40 1.16
N TRP A 19 6.39 -1.23 1.02
CA TRP A 19 5.49 -1.26 -0.12
C TRP A 19 4.15 -0.64 0.21
N PHE A 20 3.84 0.45 -0.47
CA PHE A 20 2.65 1.26 -0.27
C PHE A 20 1.68 1.14 -1.45
N PRO A 21 0.37 1.08 -1.19
CA PRO A 21 -0.62 0.93 -2.25
C PRO A 21 -0.90 2.26 -2.95
N GLY A 22 -1.11 2.16 -4.26
CA GLY A 22 -1.39 3.30 -5.11
C GLY A 22 -1.76 2.91 -6.53
N ILE A 23 -2.21 3.87 -7.32
CA ILE A 23 -2.57 3.68 -8.72
C ILE A 23 -1.35 3.98 -9.60
N ALA A 24 -1.04 3.09 -10.53
CA ALA A 24 -0.07 3.34 -11.60
C ALA A 24 -0.63 4.39 -12.57
N GLU A 25 -0.35 5.68 -12.33
CA GLU A 25 -0.83 6.79 -13.15
C GLU A 25 -0.18 6.84 -14.53
N LYS A 26 1.07 6.38 -14.64
CA LYS A 26 1.82 6.35 -15.90
C LYS A 26 2.81 5.20 -15.90
N VAL A 27 2.86 4.43 -16.99
CA VAL A 27 3.82 3.35 -17.18
C VAL A 27 4.55 3.58 -18.51
N GLY A 28 5.88 3.57 -18.50
CA GLY A 28 6.67 3.72 -19.73
C GLY A 28 8.15 3.94 -19.47
N ASN A 29 8.99 3.64 -20.47
CA ASN A 29 10.44 3.85 -20.42
C ASN A 29 11.11 3.21 -19.19
N GLY A 30 10.63 2.02 -18.77
CA GLY A 30 11.14 1.30 -17.60
C GLY A 30 10.82 1.92 -16.24
N LYS A 31 9.91 2.92 -16.20
CA LYS A 31 9.48 3.62 -14.99
C LYS A 31 7.97 3.59 -14.82
N VAL A 32 7.54 3.77 -13.58
CA VAL A 32 6.13 3.88 -13.20
C VAL A 32 5.94 5.10 -12.31
N THR A 33 5.00 5.96 -12.66
CA THR A 33 4.51 7.02 -11.77
C THR A 33 3.34 6.46 -10.98
N ILE A 34 3.44 6.47 -9.65
CA ILE A 34 2.43 5.96 -8.72
C ILE A 34 1.81 7.15 -7.99
N ARG A 35 0.48 7.17 -7.93
CA ARG A 35 -0.27 7.99 -6.96
C ARG A 35 -0.69 7.09 -5.81
N TYR A 36 -0.01 7.25 -4.69
CA TYR A 36 -0.28 6.51 -3.47
C TYR A 36 -1.65 6.90 -2.88
N ASP A 37 -2.25 5.97 -2.16
CA ASP A 37 -3.59 6.16 -1.58
C ASP A 37 -3.61 7.17 -0.41
N ASP A 38 -2.44 7.57 0.10
CA ASP A 38 -2.27 8.66 1.07
C ASP A 38 -2.21 10.04 0.42
N GLY A 39 -2.11 10.10 -0.91
CA GLY A 39 -2.05 11.32 -1.71
C GLY A 39 -0.66 11.65 -2.27
N ASP A 40 0.40 10.96 -1.82
CA ASP A 40 1.75 11.16 -2.34
C ASP A 40 1.87 10.67 -3.79
N ARG A 41 2.84 11.24 -4.52
CA ARG A 41 3.18 10.83 -5.88
C ARG A 41 4.66 10.65 -6.06
N GLU A 42 5.05 9.56 -6.71
CA GLU A 42 6.45 9.23 -6.96
C GLU A 42 6.62 8.57 -8.32
N THR A 43 7.79 8.74 -8.95
CA THR A 43 8.18 7.96 -10.14
C THR A 43 9.36 7.07 -9.80
N VAL A 44 9.13 5.76 -9.84
CA VAL A 44 10.11 4.74 -9.47
C VAL A 44 10.46 3.85 -10.66
N ALA A 45 11.51 3.04 -10.54
CA ALA A 45 11.84 2.04 -11.55
C ALA A 45 10.78 0.93 -11.55
N ILE A 46 10.56 0.25 -12.68
CA ILE A 46 9.58 -0.84 -12.75
C ILE A 46 9.86 -1.99 -11.76
N GLY A 47 11.12 -2.16 -11.34
CA GLY A 47 11.51 -3.14 -10.31
C GLY A 47 11.11 -2.75 -8.88
N ASP A 48 10.82 -1.47 -8.65
CA ASP A 48 10.32 -0.92 -7.39
C ASP A 48 8.80 -0.90 -7.34
N VAL A 49 8.14 -1.64 -8.24
CA VAL A 49 6.69 -1.80 -8.23
C VAL A 49 6.32 -3.27 -8.36
N ARG A 50 5.36 -3.70 -7.54
CA ARG A 50 4.78 -5.05 -7.60
C ARG A 50 3.25 -5.00 -7.75
N PRO A 51 2.61 -6.05 -8.28
CA PRO A 51 1.16 -6.14 -8.31
C PRO A 51 0.56 -5.94 -6.92
N TYR A 52 -0.59 -5.27 -6.83
CA TYR A 52 -1.33 -5.21 -5.57
C TYR A 52 -1.91 -6.59 -5.26
N ASP A 53 -1.45 -7.20 -4.17
CA ASP A 53 -1.77 -8.57 -3.76
C ASP A 53 -2.40 -8.65 -2.36
N TRP A 54 -2.69 -7.51 -1.74
CA TRP A 54 -3.29 -7.47 -0.42
C TRP A 54 -4.67 -8.11 -0.41
N MET A 55 -4.87 -9.02 0.55
CA MET A 55 -6.12 -9.73 0.76
C MET A 55 -6.42 -9.89 2.26
N ILE A 56 -7.69 -10.16 2.58
CA ILE A 56 -8.10 -10.48 3.96
C ILE A 56 -7.25 -11.63 4.50
N GLY A 57 -6.74 -11.47 5.71
CA GLY A 57 -5.83 -12.42 6.36
C GLY A 57 -4.34 -12.11 6.19
N MET A 58 -3.95 -11.24 5.26
CA MET A 58 -2.55 -10.82 5.13
C MET A 58 -2.09 -9.94 6.29
N LYS A 59 -0.79 -9.98 6.58
CA LYS A 59 -0.15 -9.11 7.57
C LYS A 59 0.33 -7.82 6.89
N VAL A 60 0.06 -6.70 7.54
CA VAL A 60 0.51 -5.36 7.14
C VAL A 60 0.94 -4.59 8.38
N GLU A 61 1.70 -3.51 8.18
CA GLU A 61 2.01 -2.53 9.22
C GLU A 61 1.19 -1.28 8.92
N CYS A 62 0.47 -0.71 9.90
CA CYS A 62 -0.33 0.51 9.69
C CYS A 62 0.00 1.59 10.72
N ASN A 63 -0.06 2.85 10.27
CA ASN A 63 0.18 4.02 11.13
C ASN A 63 -1.10 4.36 11.91
N PHE A 64 -1.15 3.91 13.17
CA PHE A 64 -2.30 4.12 14.05
C PHE A 64 -2.48 5.60 14.37
N LYS A 65 -3.68 6.13 14.09
CA LYS A 65 -4.06 7.55 14.31
C LYS A 65 -3.12 8.61 13.67
N GLY A 66 -2.20 8.21 12.79
CA GLY A 66 -1.24 9.12 12.17
C GLY A 66 -0.18 9.68 13.14
N GLN A 67 0.05 9.03 14.29
CA GLN A 67 1.03 9.49 15.28
C GLN A 67 2.48 9.11 14.95
N GLY A 68 2.71 8.40 13.85
CA GLY A 68 4.05 8.11 13.32
C GLY A 68 4.59 6.74 13.70
N GLU A 69 3.87 5.97 14.50
CA GLU A 69 4.20 4.60 14.86
C GLU A 69 3.45 3.60 13.97
N TRP A 70 4.18 2.60 13.49
CA TRP A 70 3.67 1.55 12.61
C TRP A 70 3.44 0.27 13.39
N TYR A 71 2.20 -0.18 13.45
CA TYR A 71 1.80 -1.34 14.22
C TYR A 71 1.47 -2.52 13.31
N PRO A 72 1.96 -3.73 13.60
CA PRO A 72 1.59 -4.91 12.84
C PRO A 72 0.11 -5.23 13.08
N GLY A 73 -0.58 -5.60 12.01
CA GLY A 73 -1.97 -6.01 12.05
C GLY A 73 -2.31 -6.96 10.92
N THR A 74 -3.48 -7.59 11.03
CA THR A 74 -4.02 -8.45 9.99
C THR A 74 -5.15 -7.75 9.27
N ILE A 75 -5.17 -7.82 7.95
CA ILE A 75 -6.28 -7.31 7.14
C ILE A 75 -7.55 -8.08 7.48
N ALA A 76 -8.52 -7.40 8.08
CA ALA A 76 -9.84 -7.92 8.42
C ALA A 76 -10.89 -7.63 7.34
N SER A 77 -10.74 -6.54 6.58
CA SER A 77 -11.60 -6.19 5.45
C SER A 77 -10.88 -5.31 4.43
N LEU A 78 -11.32 -5.38 3.16
CA LEU A 78 -10.82 -4.54 2.07
C LEU A 78 -11.97 -4.12 1.17
N ALA A 79 -12.05 -2.83 0.85
CA ALA A 79 -13.05 -2.26 -0.05
C ALA A 79 -12.53 -0.97 -0.72
N GLY A 80 -11.88 -1.11 -1.88
CA GLY A 80 -11.13 0.00 -2.50
C GLY A 80 -10.11 0.55 -1.51
N GLU A 81 -9.92 1.87 -1.46
CA GLU A 81 -8.98 2.53 -0.52
C GLU A 81 -9.33 2.31 0.97
N LYS A 82 -10.42 1.62 1.34
CA LYS A 82 -10.75 1.33 2.73
C LYS A 82 -10.20 -0.03 3.14
N ILE A 83 -9.50 -0.05 4.26
CA ILE A 83 -8.92 -1.26 4.88
C ILE A 83 -9.35 -1.35 6.34
N GLY A 84 -9.82 -2.51 6.75
CA GLY A 84 -10.02 -2.86 8.14
C GLY A 84 -8.85 -3.68 8.65
N ILE A 85 -8.30 -3.31 9.81
CA ILE A 85 -7.20 -4.01 10.46
C ILE A 85 -7.69 -4.59 11.79
N ALA A 86 -7.37 -5.86 12.03
CA ALA A 86 -7.45 -6.48 13.34
C ALA A 86 -6.05 -6.52 13.93
N TYR A 87 -5.87 -5.85 15.07
CA TYR A 87 -4.63 -5.85 15.83
C TYR A 87 -4.58 -7.02 16.81
N ASP A 88 -3.38 -7.40 17.23
CA ASP A 88 -3.15 -8.56 18.11
C ASP A 88 -3.69 -8.33 19.55
N ASP A 89 -3.99 -7.10 19.94
CA ASP A 89 -4.61 -6.74 21.23
C ASP A 89 -6.15 -6.88 21.25
N GLY A 90 -6.75 -7.21 20.10
CA GLY A 90 -8.20 -7.38 19.93
C GLY A 90 -8.91 -6.16 19.35
N ASP A 91 -8.22 -5.02 19.20
CA ASP A 91 -8.79 -3.83 18.59
C ASP A 91 -8.95 -3.98 17.07
N LYS A 92 -9.96 -3.28 16.55
CA LYS A 92 -10.24 -3.22 15.11
C LYS A 92 -10.40 -1.78 14.68
N GLU A 93 -9.72 -1.41 13.61
CA GLU A 93 -9.81 -0.07 13.04
C GLU A 93 -10.06 -0.15 11.53
N THR A 94 -10.84 0.79 10.99
CA THR A 94 -10.97 0.98 9.54
C THR A 94 -10.34 2.31 9.16
N MET A 95 -9.43 2.26 8.19
CA MET A 95 -8.68 3.43 7.72
C MET A 95 -8.49 3.38 6.20
N LYS A 96 -7.65 4.28 5.68
CA LYS A 96 -7.23 4.24 4.29
C LYS A 96 -6.06 3.27 4.08
N THR A 97 -6.04 2.54 2.97
CA THR A 97 -4.93 1.67 2.55
C THR A 97 -3.59 2.40 2.51
N GLY A 98 -3.58 3.69 2.17
CA GLY A 98 -2.37 4.52 2.18
C GLY A 98 -1.73 4.74 3.56
N ARG A 99 -2.46 4.43 4.64
CA ARG A 99 -1.88 4.43 6.01
C ARG A 99 -1.24 3.10 6.39
N CYS A 100 -1.26 2.12 5.50
CA CYS A 100 -0.70 0.80 5.70
C CYS A 100 0.44 0.56 4.71
N ARG A 101 1.32 -0.36 5.07
CA ARG A 101 2.43 -0.81 4.23
C ARG A 101 2.69 -2.29 4.44
N SER A 102 3.38 -2.88 3.48
CA SER A 102 3.87 -4.26 3.54
C SER A 102 5.38 -4.27 3.33
N ARG A 103 6.03 -5.38 3.72
CA ARG A 103 7.46 -5.61 3.41
C ARG A 103 7.64 -6.38 2.11
#